data_AF-A0A1E8CJR4-F1
#
_entry.id   AF-A0A1E8CJR4-F1
#
_cell.length_a   1.000
_cell.length_b   1.000
_cell.length_c   1.000
_cell.angle_alpha   90.00
_cell.angle_beta   90.00
_cell.angle_gamma   90.00
#
_symmetry.space_group_name_H-M   'P 1'
#
loop_
_entity.id
_entity.type
_entity.pdbx_description
1 polymer ?
#
loop_
_entity_poly.entity_id
_entity_poly.type
_entity_poly.pdbx_seq_one_letter_code
_entity_poly.pdbx_strand_id
1 'polypeptide(L)' 'MTDQTYDLVVIGTGTAATVTAFGCRKAGRSVAINDHRPYGGTCRLRGCDPKKKLIAATEVIDGYERMK' A
#
# COMPACT_ATOMS: atom_id res chain seq x y z
N MET A 1 7.05 -29.86 -8.33
CA MET A 1 6.51 -28.49 -8.46
C MET A 1 5.81 -28.43 -9.79
N THR A 2 4.51 -28.17 -9.82
CA THR A 2 3.77 -27.99 -11.08
C THR A 2 4.09 -26.62 -11.65
N ASP A 3 4.41 -26.56 -12.93
CA ASP A 3 4.74 -25.30 -13.60
C ASP A 3 3.46 -24.46 -13.71
N GLN A 4 3.41 -23.33 -13.02
CA GLN A 4 2.29 -22.39 -13.08
C GLN A 4 2.72 -21.15 -13.86
N THR A 5 2.11 -20.97 -15.02
CA THR A 5 2.31 -19.81 -15.88
C THR A 5 1.33 -18.69 -15.50
N TYR A 6 1.84 -17.46 -15.44
CA TYR A 6 1.07 -16.24 -15.20
C TYR A 6 1.39 -15.22 -16.28
N ASP A 7 0.39 -14.43 -16.68
CA ASP A 7 0.57 -13.32 -17.63
C ASP A 7 1.39 -12.17 -17.02
N LEU A 8 1.41 -12.05 -15.69
CA LEU A 8 2.16 -11.04 -14.95
C LEU A 8 2.59 -11.56 -13.58
N VAL A 9 3.85 -11.31 -13.22
CA VAL A 9 4.36 -11.48 -11.86
C VAL A 9 4.78 -10.12 -11.31
N VAL A 10 4.21 -9.73 -10.18
CA VAL A 10 4.49 -8.46 -9.51
C VAL A 10 5.29 -8.71 -8.23
N ILE A 11 6.44 -8.06 -8.10
CA ILE A 11 7.29 -8.15 -6.93
C ILE A 11 7.10 -6.88 -6.09
N GLY A 12 6.57 -7.06 -4.89
CA GLY A 12 6.17 -6.01 -3.95
C GLY A 12 4.66 -5.77 -3.96
N THR A 13 4.13 -5.26 -2.85
CA THR A 13 2.70 -4.99 -2.61
C THR A 13 2.41 -3.53 -2.27
N GLY A 14 3.32 -2.64 -2.64
CA GLY A 14 3.12 -1.18 -2.52
C GLY A 14 2.07 -0.65 -3.51
N THR A 15 1.72 0.62 -3.36
CA THR A 15 0.62 1.26 -4.12
C THR A 15 0.70 1.04 -5.62
N ALA A 16 1.86 1.26 -6.24
CA ALA A 16 2.05 1.05 -7.67
C ALA A 16 1.82 -0.42 -8.07
N ALA A 17 2.43 -1.35 -7.34
CA ALA A 17 2.27 -2.79 -7.57
C ALA A 17 0.82 -3.23 -7.45
N THR A 18 0.11 -2.74 -6.42
CA THR A 18 -1.31 -3.02 -6.20
C THR A 18 -2.17 -2.50 -7.35
N VAL A 19 -1.94 -1.26 -7.80
CA VAL A 19 -2.68 -0.65 -8.92
C VAL A 19 -2.45 -1.45 -10.21
N THR A 20 -1.21 -1.80 -10.53
CA THR A 20 -0.88 -2.59 -11.72
C THR A 20 -1.48 -4.00 -11.65
N ALA A 21 -1.29 -4.71 -10.53
CA ALA A 21 -1.79 -6.07 -10.36
C ALA A 21 -3.32 -6.15 -10.50
N PHE A 22 -4.05 -5.27 -9.81
CA PHE A 22 -5.51 -5.23 -9.91
C PHE A 22 -5.99 -4.74 -11.28
N GLY A 23 -5.29 -3.79 -11.91
CA GLY A 23 -5.57 -3.36 -13.27
C GLY A 23 -5.48 -4.51 -14.28
N CYS A 24 -4.38 -5.28 -14.23
CA CYS A 24 -4.18 -6.46 -15.09
C CYS A 24 -5.20 -7.56 -14.79
N ARG A 25 -5.50 -7.82 -13.51
CA ARG A 25 -6.53 -8.79 -13.13
C ARG A 25 -7.91 -8.39 -13.64
N LYS A 26 -8.27 -7.11 -13.55
CA LYS A 26 -9.53 -6.57 -14.08
C LYS A 26 -9.63 -6.73 -15.61
N ALA A 27 -8.49 -6.70 -16.31
CA ALA A 27 -8.39 -6.98 -17.74
C ALA A 27 -8.39 -8.50 -18.07
N GLY A 28 -8.68 -9.38 -17.11
CA GLY A 28 -8.80 -10.82 -17.32
C GLY A 28 -7.48 -11.61 -17.26
N ARG A 29 -6.34 -10.94 -17.02
CA ARG A 29 -5.03 -11.59 -16.97
C ARG A 29 -4.83 -12.39 -15.67
N SER A 30 -4.09 -13.48 -15.76
CA SER A 30 -3.56 -14.22 -14.62
C SER A 30 -2.39 -13.45 -14.00
N VAL A 31 -2.45 -13.19 -12.69
CA VAL A 31 -1.46 -12.35 -12.01
C VAL A 31 -1.01 -13.03 -10.73
N ALA A 32 0.31 -13.16 -10.56
CA ALA A 32 0.93 -13.50 -9.28
C ALA A 32 1.51 -12.23 -8.65
N ILE A 33 1.37 -12.08 -7.34
CA ILE A 33 1.97 -10.98 -6.58
C ILE A 33 2.62 -11.55 -5.33
N ASN A 34 3.83 -11.12 -5.03
CA ASN A 34 4.54 -11.55 -3.82
C ASN A 34 5.28 -10.37 -3.17
N ASP A 35 5.42 -10.42 -1.85
CA ASP A 35 6.22 -9.46 -1.10
C ASP A 35 6.92 -10.17 0.06
N HIS A 36 8.18 -9.81 0.31
CA HIS A 36 8.93 -10.26 1.48
C HIS A 36 8.43 -9.67 2.81
N ARG A 37 7.65 -8.58 2.74
CA ARG A 37 7.10 -7.86 3.90
C ARG A 37 5.57 -7.93 3.91
N PRO A 38 4.91 -7.48 4.99
CA PRO A 38 3.46 -7.47 5.04
C PRO A 38 2.82 -6.71 3.88
N TYR A 39 1.66 -7.20 3.46
CA TYR A 39 0.92 -6.65 2.32
C TYR A 39 0.56 -5.18 2.53
N GLY A 40 0.85 -4.34 1.53
CA GLY A 40 0.40 -2.94 1.47
C GLY A 40 1.52 -1.92 1.30
N GLY A 41 2.78 -2.35 1.48
CA GLY A 41 3.98 -1.55 1.22
C GLY A 41 4.19 -0.37 2.16
N THR A 42 5.18 0.46 1.82
CA THR A 42 5.70 1.50 2.72
C THR A 42 4.68 2.58 3.04
N CYS A 43 4.00 3.15 2.04
CA CYS A 43 3.12 4.30 2.24
C CYS A 43 1.98 4.00 3.22
N ARG A 44 1.34 2.83 3.13
CA ARG A 44 0.26 2.43 4.04
C ARG A 44 0.74 1.99 5.41
N LEU A 45 1.81 1.19 5.48
CA LEU A 45 2.20 0.54 6.74
C LEU A 45 3.14 1.38 7.60
N ARG A 46 3.94 2.26 7.00
CA ARG A 46 5.01 3.00 7.67
C ARG A 46 5.44 4.27 6.92
N GLY A 47 4.47 4.95 6.32
CA GLY A 47 4.71 6.11 5.47
C GLY A 47 3.55 7.11 5.57
N CYS A 48 2.92 7.39 4.45
CA CYS A 48 1.87 8.39 4.30
C CYS A 48 0.73 8.27 5.33
N ASP A 49 0.22 7.06 5.57
CA ASP A 49 -0.97 6.86 6.40
C ASP A 49 -0.63 7.06 7.89
N PRO A 50 0.38 6.38 8.48
CA PRO A 50 0.85 6.70 9.82
C PRO A 50 1.28 8.16 9.98
N LYS A 51 1.96 8.73 8.97
CA LYS A 51 2.34 10.16 8.97
C LYS A 51 1.12 11.06 9.14
N LYS A 52 0.07 10.86 8.34
CA LYS A 52 -1.15 11.69 8.44
C LYS A 52 -1.83 11.54 9.80
N LYS A 53 -1.82 10.35 10.41
CA LYS A 53 -2.35 10.14 11.76
C LYS A 53 -1.57 10.92 12.81
N LEU A 54 -0.24 10.92 12.72
CA LEU A 54 0.61 11.70 13.62
C LEU A 54 0.41 13.20 13.47
N ILE A 55 0.32 13.69 12.22
CA ILE A 55 0.04 15.11 11.94
C ILE A 55 -1.31 15.52 12.54
N ALA A 56 -2.36 14.72 12.34
CA ALA A 56 -3.68 15.01 12.90
C ALA A 56 -3.66 15.12 14.44
N ALA A 57 -2.87 14.27 15.12
CA ALA A 57 -2.70 14.39 16.57
C ALA A 57 -2.02 15.70 16.97
N THR A 58 -1.02 16.16 16.20
CA THR A 58 -0.37 17.45 16.45
C THR A 58 -1.28 18.64 16.21
N GLU A 59 -2.16 18.57 15.19
CA GLU A 59 -3.14 19.63 14.89
C GLU A 59 -4.15 19.83 16.03
N VAL A 60 -4.56 18.75 16.70
CA VAL A 60 -5.45 18.82 17.88
C VAL A 60 -4.76 19.54 19.05
N ILE A 61 -3.49 19.22 19.31
CA ILE A 61 -2.71 19.84 20.39
C ILE A 61 -2.48 21.32 20.10
N ASP A 62 -2.02 21.66 18.89
CA ASP A 62 -1.80 23.05 18.47
C ASP A 62 -3.11 23.86 18.52
N GLY A 63 -4.23 23.27 18.09
CA GLY A 63 -5.55 23.89 18.19
C GLY A 63 -5.94 24.20 19.64
N TYR A 64 -5.70 23.27 20.57
CA TYR A 64 -5.95 23.49 22.00
C TYR A 64 -5.09 24.62 22.58
N GLU A 65 -3.79 24.63 22.29
CA GLU A 65 -2.88 25.68 22.80
C GLU A 65 -3.23 27.08 22.28
N ARG A 66 -3.79 27.21 21.08
CA ARG A 66 -4.22 28.50 20.52
C ARG A 66 -5.55 29.03 21.07
N MET A 67 -6.34 28.19 21.74
CA MET A 67 -7.61 28.59 22.36
C MET A 67 -7.45 29.01 23.83
N LYS A 68 -6.29 28.76 24.44
CA LYS A 68 -5.92 29.35 25.74
C LYS A 68 -5.70 30.85 25.59
#